data_AF-A0A095ZM37-F1
#
_entry.id   AF-A0A095ZM37-F1
#
_cell.length_a   1.000
_cell.length_b   1.000
_cell.length_c   1.000
_cell.angle_alpha   90.00
_cell.angle_beta   90.00
_cell.angle_gamma   90.00
#
_symmetry.space_group_name_H-M   'P 1'
#
loop_
_entity.id
_entity.type
_entity.pdbx_description
1 polymer ?
#
loop_
_entity_poly.entity_id
_entity_poly.type
_entity_poly.pdbx_seq_one_letter_code
_entity_poly.pdbx_strand_id
1 'polypeptide(L)'
;MSIVAHTRTEYTFQNNIKMKKELFLYFVITTFTSCEIDDSGDLHVTPLGWWILVLFIVVFVILIKNGNKKTKANTMKLKQEGLSYDDFKPVGMYVAGHPKLNESIGSVYVLLKEKTLKFYRIEIIGIYYPEYIENGDIKIDSIKDIKIEDASQIERRVTLGRFLVAGIFSVLWQKRKKKELAFMTIVWQEGKFEQNTTFVFEGKNAFTSANTARNELMKMCE
;
A
#
# COMPACT_ATOMS: atom_id res chain seq x y z
N MET A 1 22.53 -16.24 -1.94
CA MET A 1 23.02 -15.23 -2.91
C MET A 1 21.97 -14.13 -3.10
N SER A 2 21.57 -13.40 -2.04
CA SER A 2 20.33 -12.58 -2.07
C SER A 2 20.41 -11.18 -1.42
N ILE A 3 21.61 -10.63 -1.19
CA ILE A 3 21.76 -9.29 -0.59
C ILE A 3 21.50 -8.16 -1.62
N VAL A 4 21.64 -8.46 -2.92
CA VAL A 4 21.59 -7.46 -4.01
C VAL A 4 20.17 -7.09 -4.44
N ALA A 5 19.17 -7.96 -4.20
CA ALA A 5 17.78 -7.68 -4.55
C ALA A 5 17.11 -6.69 -3.57
N HIS A 6 17.42 -6.84 -2.27
CA HIS A 6 16.66 -6.21 -1.19
C HIS A 6 16.84 -4.68 -1.10
N THR A 7 17.99 -4.16 -1.56
CA THR A 7 18.19 -2.71 -1.69
C THR A 7 17.34 -2.12 -2.83
N ARG A 8 17.19 -2.85 -3.94
CA ARG A 8 16.67 -2.30 -5.20
C ARG A 8 15.23 -1.79 -5.08
N THR A 9 14.36 -2.54 -4.41
CA THR A 9 12.93 -2.20 -4.23
C THR A 9 12.72 -0.98 -3.32
N GLU A 10 13.35 -0.96 -2.15
CA GLU A 10 13.29 0.20 -1.24
C GLU A 10 13.89 1.46 -1.88
N TYR A 11 15.02 1.34 -2.59
CA TYR A 11 15.60 2.45 -3.35
C TYR A 11 14.63 2.98 -4.39
N THR A 12 13.93 2.12 -5.15
CA THR A 12 12.97 2.58 -6.17
C THR A 12 11.74 3.28 -5.60
N PHE A 13 11.27 2.91 -4.39
CA PHE A 13 10.15 3.59 -3.74
C PHE A 13 10.57 4.93 -3.12
N GLN A 14 11.67 4.94 -2.36
CA GLN A 14 12.25 6.16 -1.80
C GLN A 14 12.63 7.16 -2.90
N ASN A 15 13.32 6.72 -3.97
CA ASN A 15 13.67 7.60 -5.08
C ASN A 15 12.44 8.05 -5.88
N ASN A 16 11.35 7.29 -5.97
CA ASN A 16 10.13 7.79 -6.61
C ASN A 16 9.53 8.98 -5.84
N ILE A 17 9.51 8.92 -4.52
CA ILE A 17 9.01 10.02 -3.67
C ILE A 17 10.00 11.19 -3.64
N LYS A 18 11.30 10.90 -3.56
CA LYS A 18 12.37 11.91 -3.56
C LYS A 18 12.48 12.63 -4.91
N MET A 19 12.53 11.91 -6.04
CA MET A 19 12.48 12.52 -7.38
C MET A 19 11.21 13.35 -7.58
N LYS A 20 10.03 12.89 -7.16
CA LYS A 20 8.80 13.70 -7.30
C LYS A 20 8.86 15.00 -6.50
N LYS A 21 9.51 15.00 -5.32
CA LYS A 21 9.76 16.23 -4.54
C LYS A 21 10.82 17.11 -5.18
N GLU A 22 11.93 16.55 -5.65
CA GLU A 22 13.02 17.32 -6.27
C GLU A 22 12.59 17.89 -7.63
N LEU A 23 11.83 17.16 -8.44
CA LEU A 23 11.27 17.64 -9.72
C LEU A 23 10.23 18.75 -9.48
N PHE A 24 9.38 18.62 -8.45
CA PHE A 24 8.44 19.67 -8.06
C PHE A 24 9.16 20.92 -7.52
N LEU A 25 10.19 20.73 -6.69
CA LEU A 25 11.03 21.82 -6.19
C LEU A 25 11.77 22.53 -7.33
N TYR A 26 12.29 21.78 -8.31
CA TYR A 26 12.95 22.33 -9.49
C TYR A 26 11.95 23.11 -10.36
N PHE A 27 10.73 22.59 -10.57
CA PHE A 27 9.65 23.31 -11.26
C PHE A 27 9.31 24.62 -10.53
N VAL A 28 9.10 24.59 -9.21
CA VAL A 28 8.85 25.79 -8.38
C VAL A 28 9.98 26.81 -8.53
N ILE A 29 11.24 26.38 -8.37
CA ILE A 29 12.41 27.25 -8.54
C ILE A 29 12.44 27.87 -9.94
N THR A 30 12.31 27.06 -11.01
CA THR A 30 12.35 27.58 -12.39
C THR A 30 11.21 28.53 -12.72
N THR A 31 10.01 28.32 -12.16
CA THR A 31 8.90 29.27 -12.31
C THR A 31 9.19 30.59 -11.58
N PHE A 32 9.72 30.55 -10.35
CA PHE A 32 10.08 31.77 -9.62
C PHE A 32 11.25 32.53 -10.26
N THR A 33 12.23 31.86 -10.88
CA THR A 33 13.30 32.52 -11.65
C THR A 33 12.86 33.01 -13.03
N SER A 34 11.57 32.89 -13.38
CA SER A 34 11.02 33.30 -14.67
C SER A 34 9.97 34.42 -14.57
N CYS A 35 9.79 34.99 -13.38
CA CYS A 35 9.08 36.24 -13.16
C CYS A 35 10.09 37.39 -12.99
N GLU A 36 9.87 38.49 -13.68
CA GLU A 36 10.62 39.74 -13.52
C GLU A 36 9.69 40.80 -12.93
N ILE A 37 10.26 41.76 -12.19
CA ILE A 37 9.57 42.95 -11.69
C ILE A 37 10.10 44.13 -12.49
N ASP A 38 9.23 44.93 -13.08
CA ASP A 38 9.64 46.12 -13.83
C ASP A 38 9.89 47.34 -12.92
N ASP A 39 10.35 48.45 -13.50
CA ASP A 39 10.56 49.71 -12.77
C ASP A 39 9.24 50.33 -12.24
N SER A 40 8.08 49.83 -12.67
CA SER A 40 6.74 50.18 -12.16
C SER A 40 6.39 49.43 -10.86
N GLY A 41 7.06 48.29 -10.61
CA GLY A 41 6.71 47.33 -9.57
C GLY A 41 5.73 46.23 -10.01
N ASP A 42 5.37 46.17 -11.30
CA ASP A 42 4.47 45.15 -11.84
C ASP A 42 5.20 43.83 -12.13
N LEU A 43 4.48 42.72 -11.96
CA LEU A 43 5.01 41.35 -12.03
C LEU A 43 4.73 40.72 -13.39
N HIS A 44 5.80 40.51 -14.18
CA HIS A 44 5.70 40.01 -15.56
C HIS A 44 6.30 38.60 -15.69
N VAL A 45 5.56 37.68 -16.32
CA VAL A 45 6.07 36.33 -16.63
C VAL A 45 6.85 36.39 -17.93
N THR A 46 8.15 36.10 -17.87
CA THR A 46 9.05 36.08 -19.03
C THR A 46 8.56 35.11 -20.12
N PRO A 47 8.90 35.33 -21.40
CA PRO A 47 8.56 34.39 -22.48
C PRO A 47 9.04 32.96 -22.24
N LEU A 48 10.16 32.79 -21.52
CA LEU A 48 10.71 31.49 -21.13
C LEU A 48 9.85 30.80 -20.05
N GLY A 49 9.33 31.55 -19.08
CA GLY A 49 8.36 31.07 -18.09
C GLY A 49 7.07 30.54 -18.75
N TRP A 50 6.56 31.25 -19.77
CA TRP A 50 5.42 30.78 -20.57
C TRP A 50 5.69 29.46 -21.29
N TRP A 51 6.88 29.27 -21.88
CA TRP A 51 7.25 27.99 -22.49
C TRP A 51 7.33 26.84 -21.49
N ILE A 52 7.87 27.08 -20.28
CA ILE A 52 7.90 26.09 -19.19
C ILE A 52 6.47 25.71 -18.76
N LEU A 53 5.58 26.69 -18.61
CA LEU A 53 4.19 26.49 -18.23
C LEU A 53 3.41 25.68 -19.28
N VAL A 54 3.58 26.00 -20.57
CA VAL A 54 2.98 25.24 -21.68
C VAL A 54 3.51 23.80 -21.73
N LEU A 55 4.83 23.61 -21.59
CA LEU A 55 5.45 22.29 -21.54
C LEU A 55 4.90 21.44 -20.39
N PHE A 56 4.77 22.04 -19.20
CA PHE A 56 4.19 21.38 -18.02
C PHE A 56 2.73 20.94 -18.27
N ILE A 57 1.89 21.81 -18.83
CA ILE A 57 0.50 21.48 -19.18
C ILE A 57 0.44 20.32 -20.19
N VAL A 58 1.27 20.34 -21.23
CA VAL A 58 1.33 19.26 -22.24
C VAL A 58 1.73 17.93 -21.60
N VAL A 59 2.78 17.90 -20.77
CA VAL A 59 3.22 16.71 -20.04
C VAL A 59 2.12 16.20 -19.08
N PHE A 60 1.47 17.10 -18.34
CA PHE A 60 0.40 16.77 -17.41
C PHE A 60 -0.82 16.15 -18.11
N VAL A 61 -1.23 16.71 -19.25
CA VAL A 61 -2.32 16.15 -20.09
C VAL A 61 -1.95 14.77 -20.66
N ILE A 62 -0.69 14.56 -21.07
CA ILE A 62 -0.21 13.25 -21.52
C ILE A 62 -0.26 12.22 -20.38
N LEU A 63 0.18 12.60 -19.17
CA LEU A 63 0.13 11.74 -17.98
C LEU A 63 -1.32 11.35 -17.62
N ILE A 64 -2.26 12.30 -17.64
CA ILE A 64 -3.69 12.03 -17.40
C ILE A 64 -4.26 11.09 -18.48
N LYS A 65 -4.00 11.34 -19.77
CA LYS A 65 -4.46 10.47 -20.86
C LYS A 65 -3.93 9.04 -20.72
N ASN A 66 -2.65 8.89 -20.36
CA ASN A 66 -2.03 7.58 -20.16
C ASN A 66 -2.57 6.86 -18.91
N GLY A 67 -2.80 7.57 -17.81
CA GLY A 67 -3.48 7.05 -16.62
C GLY A 67 -4.88 6.53 -16.94
N ASN A 68 -5.72 7.39 -17.54
CA ASN A 68 -7.09 7.04 -17.93
C ASN A 68 -7.15 5.85 -18.92
N LYS A 69 -6.17 5.72 -19.82
CA LYS A 69 -6.05 4.54 -20.72
C LYS A 69 -5.72 3.27 -19.95
N LYS A 70 -4.78 3.29 -19.00
CA LYS A 70 -4.48 2.15 -18.11
C LYS A 70 -5.71 1.75 -17.30
N THR A 71 -6.41 2.71 -16.69
CA THR A 71 -7.60 2.44 -15.88
C THR A 71 -8.71 1.78 -16.70
N LYS A 72 -9.05 2.33 -17.88
CA LYS A 72 -10.06 1.69 -18.75
C LYS A 72 -9.65 0.27 -19.14
N ALA A 73 -8.39 0.03 -19.48
CA ALA A 73 -7.90 -1.30 -19.85
C ALA A 73 -7.95 -2.30 -18.68
N ASN A 74 -7.53 -1.91 -17.47
CA ASN A 74 -7.53 -2.80 -16.31
C ASN A 74 -8.94 -3.10 -15.79
N THR A 75 -9.83 -2.10 -15.77
CA THR A 75 -11.26 -2.31 -15.45
C THR A 75 -11.95 -3.18 -16.50
N MET A 76 -11.57 -3.10 -17.79
CA MET A 76 -12.09 -4.01 -18.82
C MET A 76 -11.60 -5.45 -18.62
N LYS A 77 -10.32 -5.65 -18.28
CA LYS A 77 -9.77 -6.98 -17.97
C LYS A 77 -10.46 -7.64 -16.78
N LEU A 78 -10.59 -6.93 -15.65
CA LEU A 78 -11.30 -7.46 -14.48
C LEU A 78 -12.74 -7.84 -14.84
N LYS A 79 -13.46 -7.01 -15.62
CA LYS A 79 -14.81 -7.32 -16.09
C LYS A 79 -14.87 -8.54 -17.04
N GLN A 80 -13.82 -8.83 -17.80
CA GLN A 80 -13.72 -10.06 -18.60
C GLN A 80 -13.49 -11.30 -17.71
N GLU A 81 -12.86 -11.13 -16.55
CA GLU A 81 -12.70 -12.17 -15.52
C GLU A 81 -13.93 -12.26 -14.58
N GLY A 82 -14.98 -11.47 -14.80
CA GLY A 82 -16.19 -11.42 -13.97
C GLY A 82 -16.05 -10.62 -12.67
N LEU A 83 -14.98 -9.82 -12.53
CA LEU A 83 -14.59 -9.11 -11.31
C LEU A 83 -14.65 -7.57 -11.47
N SER A 84 -14.66 -6.90 -10.33
CA SER A 84 -14.49 -5.46 -10.17
C SER A 84 -13.36 -5.15 -9.18
N TYR A 85 -13.01 -3.87 -8.99
CA TYR A 85 -12.08 -3.49 -7.92
C TYR A 85 -12.73 -3.56 -6.52
N ASP A 86 -14.06 -3.51 -6.43
CA ASP A 86 -14.80 -3.46 -5.16
C ASP A 86 -14.93 -4.85 -4.50
N ASP A 87 -14.63 -5.92 -5.24
CA ASP A 87 -14.57 -7.31 -4.75
C ASP A 87 -13.30 -7.58 -3.91
N PHE A 88 -12.24 -6.78 -4.12
CA PHE A 88 -10.98 -6.87 -3.40
C PHE A 88 -11.05 -6.05 -2.10
N LYS A 89 -11.35 -6.69 -0.97
CA LYS A 89 -11.49 -5.97 0.32
C LYS A 89 -10.12 -5.69 0.95
N PRO A 90 -9.81 -4.44 1.36
CA PRO A 90 -8.52 -4.12 1.99
C PRO A 90 -8.42 -4.69 3.41
N VAL A 91 -7.30 -5.35 3.72
CA VAL A 91 -7.06 -6.02 5.02
C VAL A 91 -5.86 -5.47 5.81
N GLY A 92 -5.32 -4.32 5.39
CA GLY A 92 -4.13 -3.70 6.01
C GLY A 92 -2.83 -4.18 5.38
N MET A 93 -1.69 -3.91 6.03
CA MET A 93 -0.38 -4.37 5.56
C MET A 93 -0.04 -5.73 6.19
N TYR A 94 0.37 -6.74 5.41
CA TYR A 94 0.75 -8.06 5.97
C TYR A 94 2.09 -7.97 6.71
N VAL A 95 2.09 -8.49 7.94
CA VAL A 95 3.25 -8.43 8.85
C VAL A 95 4.04 -9.74 8.80
N ALA A 96 3.40 -10.84 9.23
CA ALA A 96 4.05 -12.11 9.52
C ALA A 96 3.01 -13.23 9.75
N GLY A 97 3.50 -14.46 9.89
CA GLY A 97 2.73 -15.58 10.43
C GLY A 97 1.89 -16.36 9.43
N HIS A 98 2.05 -16.11 8.13
CA HIS A 98 1.71 -17.09 7.09
C HIS A 98 2.96 -17.94 6.80
N PRO A 99 2.93 -19.29 6.91
CA PRO A 99 4.14 -20.13 6.95
C PRO A 99 4.93 -20.19 5.63
N LYS A 100 4.38 -19.64 4.54
CA LYS A 100 5.00 -19.56 3.21
C LYS A 100 5.41 -18.13 2.81
N LEU A 101 5.09 -17.12 3.63
CA LEU A 101 5.39 -15.70 3.37
C LEU A 101 6.39 -15.17 4.41
N ASN A 102 7.68 -15.26 4.07
CA ASN A 102 8.80 -14.89 4.95
C ASN A 102 9.00 -13.36 5.08
N GLU A 103 8.44 -12.57 4.17
CA GLU A 103 8.62 -11.12 4.09
C GLU A 103 7.28 -10.40 4.34
N SER A 104 7.33 -9.34 5.13
CA SER A 104 6.21 -8.39 5.32
C SER A 104 5.89 -7.67 4.02
N ILE A 105 4.59 -7.56 3.69
CA ILE A 105 4.08 -6.98 2.43
C ILE A 105 3.37 -5.66 2.75
N GLY A 106 3.33 -4.73 1.78
CA GLY A 106 2.50 -3.52 1.85
C GLY A 106 1.00 -3.82 1.89
N SER A 107 0.15 -2.85 1.52
CA SER A 107 -1.31 -3.00 1.55
C SER A 107 -1.78 -4.25 0.80
N VAL A 108 -2.36 -5.19 1.54
CA VAL A 108 -2.97 -6.42 1.04
C VAL A 108 -4.48 -6.23 0.93
N TYR A 109 -5.04 -6.85 -0.10
CA TYR A 109 -6.46 -6.97 -0.34
C TYR A 109 -6.80 -8.46 -0.43
N VAL A 110 -8.02 -8.83 -0.07
CA VAL A 110 -8.52 -10.21 -0.11
C VAL A 110 -9.66 -10.32 -1.10
N LEU A 111 -9.62 -11.37 -1.91
CA LEU A 111 -10.72 -11.84 -2.76
C LEU A 111 -11.08 -13.26 -2.32
N LEU A 112 -12.35 -13.49 -1.99
CA LEU A 112 -12.85 -14.85 -1.75
C LEU A 112 -13.05 -15.56 -3.10
N LYS A 113 -12.38 -16.69 -3.30
CA LYS A 113 -12.60 -17.57 -4.46
C LYS A 113 -12.47 -19.02 -4.03
N GLU A 114 -13.44 -19.87 -4.41
CA GLU A 114 -13.40 -21.32 -4.15
C GLU A 114 -13.12 -21.65 -2.67
N LYS A 115 -13.91 -21.07 -1.75
CA LYS A 115 -13.74 -21.18 -0.28
C LYS A 115 -12.33 -20.80 0.23
N THR A 116 -11.59 -20.01 -0.53
CA THR A 116 -10.22 -19.61 -0.22
C THR A 116 -10.10 -18.09 -0.26
N LEU A 117 -9.59 -17.50 0.81
CA LEU A 117 -9.17 -16.10 0.87
C LEU A 117 -7.85 -15.98 0.11
N LYS A 118 -7.91 -15.43 -1.11
CA LYS A 118 -6.74 -15.18 -1.95
C LYS A 118 -6.22 -13.77 -1.73
N PHE A 119 -4.92 -13.64 -1.52
CA PHE A 119 -4.28 -12.37 -1.18
C PHE A 119 -3.76 -11.65 -2.44
N TYR A 120 -3.94 -10.33 -2.49
CA TYR A 120 -3.53 -9.49 -3.62
C TYR A 120 -2.86 -8.20 -3.15
N ARG A 121 -1.91 -7.68 -3.93
CA ARG A 121 -1.40 -6.31 -3.84
C ARG A 121 -2.11 -5.44 -4.88
N ILE A 122 -2.50 -4.23 -4.50
CA ILE A 122 -2.94 -3.17 -5.42
C ILE A 122 -2.26 -1.87 -5.00
N GLU A 123 -1.30 -1.37 -5.80
CA GLU A 123 -0.57 -0.13 -5.47
C GLU A 123 -1.48 1.11 -5.48
N ILE A 124 -2.29 1.23 -6.54
CA ILE A 124 -3.30 2.28 -6.69
C ILE A 124 -4.50 1.65 -7.40
N ILE A 125 -5.65 1.66 -6.73
CA ILE A 125 -6.94 1.17 -7.24
C ILE A 125 -7.25 1.84 -8.58
N GLY A 126 -7.77 1.08 -9.54
CA GLY A 126 -8.04 1.54 -10.90
C GLY A 126 -6.80 1.68 -11.79
N ILE A 127 -5.65 2.16 -11.29
CA ILE A 127 -4.48 2.41 -12.15
C ILE A 127 -3.66 1.14 -12.41
N TYR A 128 -3.52 0.27 -11.41
CA TYR A 128 -2.75 -0.98 -11.50
C TYR A 128 -3.67 -2.20 -11.45
N TYR A 129 -3.24 -3.30 -12.07
CA TYR A 129 -3.93 -4.58 -11.97
C TYR A 129 -3.70 -5.19 -10.58
N PRO A 130 -4.66 -5.93 -9.99
CA PRO A 130 -4.41 -6.69 -8.78
C PRO A 130 -3.35 -7.77 -9.00
N GLU A 131 -2.24 -7.69 -8.26
CA GLU A 131 -1.14 -8.66 -8.31
C GLU A 131 -1.37 -9.74 -7.25
N TYR A 132 -1.54 -10.99 -7.67
CA TYR A 132 -1.75 -12.12 -6.76
C TYR A 132 -0.49 -12.39 -5.92
N ILE A 133 -0.67 -12.56 -4.61
CA ILE A 133 0.39 -12.90 -3.66
C ILE A 133 0.46 -14.42 -3.56
N GLU A 134 1.32 -15.01 -4.39
CA GLU A 134 1.53 -16.46 -4.43
C GLU A 134 1.82 -17.05 -3.05
N ASN A 135 1.22 -18.21 -2.78
CA ASN A 135 1.36 -18.94 -1.52
C ASN A 135 0.88 -18.17 -0.26
N GLY A 136 0.04 -17.13 -0.40
CA GLY A 136 -0.63 -16.44 0.71
C GLY A 136 -2.04 -16.96 1.05
N ASP A 137 -2.55 -17.93 0.30
CA ASP A 137 -3.93 -18.43 0.38
C ASP A 137 -4.29 -19.09 1.72
N ILE A 138 -5.41 -18.65 2.33
CA ILE A 138 -6.02 -19.24 3.53
C ILE A 138 -7.41 -19.79 3.18
N LYS A 139 -7.71 -21.05 3.53
CA LYS A 139 -9.05 -21.64 3.34
C LYS A 139 -10.00 -21.18 4.45
N ILE A 140 -11.23 -20.79 4.11
CA ILE A 140 -12.21 -20.34 5.13
C ILE A 140 -12.50 -21.46 6.13
N ASP A 141 -12.60 -22.71 5.66
CA ASP A 141 -12.86 -23.91 6.46
C ASP A 141 -11.73 -24.25 7.45
N SER A 142 -10.58 -23.56 7.40
CA SER A 142 -9.49 -23.71 8.40
C SER A 142 -9.32 -22.51 9.32
N ILE A 143 -10.09 -21.44 9.16
CA ILE A 143 -10.10 -20.28 10.05
C ILE A 143 -10.86 -20.63 11.34
N LYS A 144 -10.27 -20.29 12.49
CA LYS A 144 -10.85 -20.49 13.83
C LYS A 144 -11.39 -19.20 14.43
N ASP A 145 -10.73 -18.07 14.15
CA ASP A 145 -10.97 -16.77 14.75
C ASP A 145 -10.33 -15.67 13.90
N ILE A 146 -10.87 -14.45 13.94
CA ILE A 146 -10.26 -13.24 13.36
C ILE A 146 -10.30 -12.14 14.43
N LYS A 147 -9.27 -12.08 15.26
CA LYS A 147 -9.15 -11.14 16.38
C LYS A 147 -8.53 -9.82 15.98
N ILE A 148 -8.84 -8.77 16.76
CA ILE A 148 -8.22 -7.45 16.67
C ILE A 148 -7.48 -7.21 17.98
N GLU A 149 -6.23 -6.77 17.87
CA GLU A 149 -5.31 -6.68 18.99
C GLU A 149 -4.61 -5.32 18.99
N ASP A 150 -4.44 -4.72 20.18
CA ASP A 150 -3.64 -3.51 20.33
C ASP A 150 -2.13 -3.84 20.37
N ALA A 151 -1.28 -2.81 20.26
CA ALA A 151 0.17 -3.00 20.27
C ALA A 151 0.70 -3.68 21.55
N SER A 152 0.12 -3.36 22.72
CA SER A 152 0.54 -3.91 24.02
C SER A 152 0.10 -5.37 24.21
N GLN A 153 -0.98 -5.79 23.56
CA GLN A 153 -1.41 -7.19 23.54
C GLN A 153 -0.45 -8.05 22.69
N ILE A 154 -0.01 -7.53 21.53
CA ILE A 154 1.01 -8.20 20.71
C ILE A 154 2.37 -8.24 21.42
N GLU A 155 2.77 -7.18 22.14
CA GLU A 155 3.99 -7.15 22.98
C GLU A 155 4.08 -8.29 23.98
N ARG A 156 2.93 -8.68 24.54
CA ARG A 156 2.84 -9.73 25.57
C ARG A 156 2.83 -11.14 24.97
N ARG A 157 2.29 -11.32 23.76
CA ARG A 157 2.28 -12.64 23.09
C ARG A 157 3.58 -12.94 22.35
N VAL A 158 4.16 -11.94 21.66
CA VAL A 158 5.37 -12.14 20.85
C VAL A 158 6.56 -11.49 21.55
N THR A 159 7.51 -12.32 22.00
CA THR A 159 8.80 -11.81 22.51
C THR A 159 9.45 -10.93 21.45
N LEU A 160 9.65 -9.65 21.79
CA LEU A 160 9.84 -8.56 20.83
C LEU A 160 10.93 -8.81 19.79
N GLY A 161 11.99 -9.53 20.14
CA GLY A 161 13.04 -9.93 19.20
C GLY A 161 12.51 -10.66 17.95
N ARG A 162 11.52 -11.57 18.06
CA ARG A 162 10.98 -12.29 16.90
C ARG A 162 10.15 -11.41 15.97
N PHE A 163 9.45 -10.40 16.51
CA PHE A 163 8.65 -9.48 15.70
C PHE A 163 9.51 -8.34 15.12
N LEU A 164 10.52 -7.86 15.84
CA LEU A 164 11.43 -6.79 15.39
C LEU A 164 12.45 -7.24 14.34
N VAL A 165 12.76 -8.55 14.25
CA VAL A 165 13.63 -9.11 13.20
C VAL A 165 12.95 -9.13 11.81
N ALA A 166 11.62 -9.08 11.74
CA ALA A 166 10.92 -8.79 10.49
C ALA A 166 11.14 -7.31 10.13
N GLY A 167 11.97 -7.04 9.10
CA GLY A 167 12.61 -5.73 8.88
C GLY A 167 11.68 -4.51 8.93
N ILE A 168 10.56 -4.53 8.20
CA ILE A 168 9.58 -3.43 8.19
C ILE A 168 9.03 -3.15 9.60
N PHE A 169 8.91 -4.17 10.46
CA PHE A 169 8.32 -4.01 11.78
C PHE A 169 9.17 -3.15 12.71
N SER A 170 10.50 -3.20 12.59
CA SER A 170 11.40 -2.28 13.31
C SER A 170 11.14 -0.80 12.94
N VAL A 171 10.85 -0.54 11.66
CA VAL A 171 10.53 0.79 11.13
C VAL A 171 9.13 1.26 11.55
N LEU A 172 8.14 0.36 11.56
CA LEU A 172 6.82 0.61 12.16
C LEU A 172 6.95 0.90 13.66
N TRP A 173 7.90 0.26 14.34
CA TRP A 173 8.15 0.49 15.76
C TRP A 173 8.64 1.90 16.07
N GLN A 174 9.63 2.37 15.32
CA GLN A 174 10.19 3.71 15.49
C GLN A 174 9.14 4.81 15.20
N LYS A 175 8.14 4.52 14.35
CA LYS A 175 7.01 5.42 14.06
C LYS A 175 5.94 5.49 15.18
N ARG A 176 5.90 4.54 16.12
CA ARG A 176 4.87 4.47 17.20
C ARG A 176 4.68 5.79 17.96
N LYS A 177 5.76 6.55 18.20
CA LYS A 177 5.72 7.84 18.92
C LYS A 177 4.85 8.93 18.26
N LYS A 178 4.26 8.70 17.08
CA LYS A 178 3.40 9.68 16.38
C LYS A 178 2.11 9.11 15.76
N LYS A 179 1.79 7.82 15.92
CA LYS A 179 0.58 7.20 15.37
C LYS A 179 0.08 6.05 16.23
N GLU A 180 -1.24 5.95 16.36
CA GLU A 180 -1.92 4.74 16.79
C GLU A 180 -1.68 3.58 15.80
N LEU A 181 -1.67 2.36 16.34
CA LEU A 181 -1.55 1.11 15.60
C LEU A 181 -2.64 0.15 16.09
N ALA A 182 -3.21 -0.62 15.17
CA ALA A 182 -4.05 -1.77 15.49
C ALA A 182 -3.67 -2.95 14.59
N PHE A 183 -3.86 -4.16 15.11
CA PHE A 183 -3.49 -5.39 14.42
C PHE A 183 -4.71 -6.27 14.24
N MET A 184 -4.84 -6.91 13.09
CA MET A 184 -5.84 -7.92 12.82
C MET A 184 -5.14 -9.25 12.59
N THR A 185 -5.48 -10.28 13.35
CA THR A 185 -4.84 -11.60 13.27
C THR A 185 -5.87 -12.65 12.89
N ILE A 186 -5.72 -13.24 11.70
CA ILE A 186 -6.46 -14.43 11.30
C ILE A 186 -5.79 -15.63 11.99
N VAL A 187 -6.55 -16.35 12.82
CA VAL A 187 -6.13 -17.61 13.46
C VAL A 187 -6.65 -18.75 12.61
N TRP A 188 -5.78 -19.61 12.11
CA TRP A 188 -6.17 -20.69 11.19
C TRP A 188 -5.28 -21.93 11.33
N GLN A 189 -5.67 -23.04 10.71
CA GLN A 189 -5.00 -24.34 10.81
C GLN A 189 -4.32 -24.72 9.48
N GLU A 190 -3.00 -24.93 9.50
CA GLU A 190 -2.24 -25.56 8.40
C GLU A 190 -1.73 -26.93 8.88
N GLY A 191 -2.39 -28.00 8.42
CA GLY A 191 -2.12 -29.37 8.87
C GLY A 191 -2.25 -29.53 10.39
N LYS A 192 -1.14 -29.82 11.07
CA LYS A 192 -1.10 -30.00 12.53
C LYS A 192 -0.86 -28.71 13.32
N PHE A 193 -0.55 -27.59 12.66
CA PHE A 193 -0.09 -26.36 13.32
C PHE A 193 -1.09 -25.22 13.17
N GLU A 194 -1.35 -24.53 14.28
CA GLU A 194 -2.07 -23.26 14.25
C GLU A 194 -1.15 -22.13 13.76
N GLN A 195 -1.66 -21.34 12.84
CA GLN A 195 -1.02 -20.18 12.25
C GLN A 195 -1.76 -18.90 12.71
N ASN A 196 -1.01 -17.82 12.86
CA ASN A 196 -1.54 -16.51 13.27
C ASN A 196 -1.07 -15.49 12.23
N THR A 197 -1.82 -15.33 11.15
CA THR A 197 -1.49 -14.40 10.05
C THR A 197 -1.94 -13.00 10.42
N THR A 198 -0.98 -12.11 10.69
CA THR A 198 -1.23 -10.77 11.22
C THR A 198 -1.06 -9.68 10.17
N PHE A 199 -2.00 -8.73 10.17
CA PHE A 199 -1.98 -7.48 9.42
C PHE A 199 -1.92 -6.27 10.36
N VAL A 200 -1.40 -5.14 9.89
CA VAL A 200 -1.29 -3.88 10.64
C VAL A 200 -2.02 -2.72 9.95
N PHE A 201 -2.62 -1.86 10.76
CA PHE A 201 -3.27 -0.61 10.40
C PHE A 201 -2.60 0.56 11.15
N GLU A 202 -2.38 1.70 10.47
CA GLU A 202 -1.75 2.90 11.04
C GLU A 202 -2.71 4.11 11.10
N GLY A 203 -2.56 4.95 12.13
CA GLY A 203 -3.17 6.30 12.21
C GLY A 203 -4.41 6.37 13.11
N LYS A 204 -5.00 7.58 13.23
CA LYS A 204 -6.07 7.93 14.20
C LYS A 204 -7.35 7.07 14.17
N ASN A 205 -7.52 6.25 13.12
CA ASN A 205 -8.66 5.37 12.93
C ASN A 205 -8.22 3.90 12.82
N ALA A 206 -6.98 3.55 13.20
CA ALA A 206 -6.39 2.22 12.95
C ALA A 206 -7.27 1.07 13.47
N PHE A 207 -7.78 1.21 14.70
CA PHE A 207 -8.66 0.20 15.31
C PHE A 207 -10.00 0.09 14.57
N THR A 208 -10.58 1.21 14.17
CA THR A 208 -11.81 1.25 13.35
C THR A 208 -11.60 0.58 11.99
N SER A 209 -10.48 0.86 11.32
CA SER A 209 -10.12 0.23 10.04
C SER A 209 -9.90 -1.27 10.17
N ALA A 210 -9.22 -1.73 11.24
CA ALA A 210 -9.07 -3.14 11.56
C ALA A 210 -10.42 -3.82 11.85
N ASN A 211 -11.34 -3.11 12.50
CA ASN A 211 -12.69 -3.59 12.79
C ASN A 211 -13.58 -3.67 11.54
N THR A 212 -13.46 -2.72 10.61
CA THR A 212 -14.09 -2.83 9.28
C THR A 212 -13.52 -4.02 8.51
N ALA A 213 -12.20 -4.17 8.45
CA ALA A 213 -11.55 -5.29 7.74
C ALA A 213 -11.94 -6.66 8.32
N ARG A 214 -11.96 -6.82 9.66
CA ARG A 214 -12.44 -8.04 10.31
C ARG A 214 -13.88 -8.33 9.91
N ASN A 215 -14.76 -7.34 10.01
CA ASN A 215 -16.18 -7.54 9.73
C ASN A 215 -16.44 -7.88 8.25
N GLU A 216 -15.67 -7.34 7.31
CA GLU A 216 -15.74 -7.76 5.90
C GLU A 216 -15.21 -9.19 5.69
N LEU A 217 -14.14 -9.60 6.37
CA LEU A 217 -13.64 -10.98 6.32
C LEU A 217 -14.60 -11.99 6.96
N MET A 218 -15.29 -11.63 8.05
CA MET A 218 -16.29 -12.50 8.68
C MET A 218 -17.44 -12.79 7.71
N LYS A 219 -17.98 -11.78 7.02
CA LYS A 219 -19.00 -11.93 5.95
C LYS A 219 -18.52 -12.75 4.75
N MET A 220 -17.21 -12.96 4.58
CA MET A 220 -16.64 -13.84 3.54
C MET A 220 -16.47 -15.30 4.01
N CYS A 221 -16.64 -15.56 5.31
CA CYS A 221 -16.46 -16.87 5.94
C CYS A 221 -17.79 -17.47 6.46
N GLU A 222 -18.86 -16.68 6.47
CA GLU A 222 -20.27 -17.08 6.68
C GLU A 222 -20.84 -17.83 5.46
#